data_AF-A0AAD4CGZ6-F1
#
_entry.id   AF-A0AAD4CGZ6-F1
#
_cell.length_a   1.000
_cell.length_b   1.000
_cell.length_c   1.000
_cell.angle_alpha   90.00
_cell.angle_beta   90.00
_cell.angle_gamma   90.00
#
_symmetry.space_group_name_H-M   'P 1'
#
loop_
_entity.id
_entity.type
_entity.pdbx_description
1 polymer ?
#
loop_
_entity_poly.entity_id
_entity_poly.type
_entity_poly.pdbx_seq_one_letter_code
_entity_poly.pdbx_strand_id
1 'polypeptide(L)'
;MSLDVTESGVEPAFSEKQDTPVKLPWKVLGRALGFPNHDHELWWLNCAPLLNAMLRQCNYDIHLQYQYMSCFYLHVIPVLGPFFAPGTTPRFFSKLNKDGYPIDFSMNFQKTGATVRMSFAVLTEFSGLPQDPLAQFGTREFLGKLALIDPNIDLRWMNHFESEFAIRNGDAQHLAEKLAPYQWQTKGVALDLKKDGTITPKVYYLSLPPSKLTGIPGSTMFFSAIDRLGAEVPGLFLIREYFKPLVKAKAAEAVLLGLDCVSMAKSPRIKVSSPTTGLHAKTSAPSGLSGAL
;
A
#
# COMPACT_ATOMS: atom_id res chain seq x y z
N MET A 1 25.38 1.82 82.48
CA MET A 1 24.20 1.73 81.60
C MET A 1 24.75 1.93 80.19
N SER A 2 25.17 0.82 79.58
CA SER A 2 25.75 0.78 78.24
C SER A 2 24.72 0.24 77.29
N LEU A 3 24.64 0.81 76.10
CA LEU A 3 24.42 0.11 74.83
C LEU A 3 24.58 1.13 73.70
N ASP A 4 25.65 0.94 72.93
CA ASP A 4 25.84 1.49 71.59
C ASP A 4 24.74 0.98 70.66
N VAL A 5 24.25 1.85 69.78
CA VAL A 5 23.46 1.47 68.61
C VAL A 5 24.17 2.02 67.38
N THR A 6 24.80 1.11 66.63
CA THR A 6 25.18 1.31 65.23
C THR A 6 23.92 1.29 64.37
N GLU A 7 23.72 2.29 63.52
CA GLU A 7 22.90 2.10 62.31
C GLU A 7 23.53 2.82 61.12
N SER A 8 24.12 2.00 60.26
CA SER A 8 24.50 2.30 58.89
C SER A 8 23.24 2.46 58.03
N GLY A 9 23.01 3.68 57.52
CA GLY A 9 21.96 3.96 56.54
C GLY A 9 22.55 4.70 55.35
N VAL A 10 22.85 3.96 54.29
CA VAL A 10 23.21 4.50 52.98
C VAL A 10 21.98 5.18 52.39
N GLU A 11 22.02 6.51 52.21
CA GLU A 11 21.05 7.19 51.36
C GLU A 11 21.22 6.72 49.91
N PRO A 12 20.15 6.31 49.21
CA PRO A 12 20.25 6.10 47.77
C PRO A 12 20.31 7.47 47.11
N ALA A 13 21.48 7.82 46.59
CA ALA A 13 21.60 8.85 45.57
C ALA A 13 20.75 8.44 44.37
N PHE A 14 19.53 8.98 44.27
CA PHE A 14 18.78 9.00 43.02
C PHE A 14 19.55 9.89 42.04
N SER A 15 20.49 9.28 41.32
CA SER A 15 20.98 9.82 40.06
C SER A 15 19.80 9.82 39.09
N GLU A 16 19.05 10.92 39.05
CA GLU A 16 18.30 11.29 37.85
C GLU A 16 19.30 11.37 36.71
N LYS A 17 19.45 10.27 35.96
CA LYS A 17 19.97 10.36 34.62
C LYS A 17 18.98 11.26 33.88
N GLN A 18 19.39 12.49 33.59
CA GLN A 18 18.71 13.36 32.65
C GLN A 18 18.47 12.55 31.38
N ASP A 19 17.23 12.13 31.18
CA ASP A 19 16.81 11.38 30.00
C ASP A 19 16.95 12.36 28.83
N THR A 20 18.03 12.22 28.06
CA THR A 20 18.29 13.11 26.94
C THR A 20 17.10 12.97 26.00
N PRO A 21 16.38 14.05 25.65
CA PRO A 21 15.14 13.93 24.88
C PRO A 21 15.43 13.15 23.60
N VAL A 22 14.79 11.98 23.46
CA VAL A 22 15.03 11.05 22.37
C VAL A 22 14.86 11.80 21.05
N LYS A 23 15.97 11.98 20.32
CA LYS A 23 15.97 12.61 18.99
C LYS A 23 15.33 11.64 17.99
N LEU A 24 14.01 11.72 17.87
CA LEU A 24 13.24 10.88 16.94
C LEU A 24 13.62 11.22 15.49
N PRO A 25 13.94 10.23 14.64
CA PRO A 25 14.31 10.46 13.24
C PRO A 25 13.35 11.38 12.47
N TRP A 26 12.03 11.25 12.68
CA TRP A 26 11.05 12.11 12.01
C TRP A 26 11.13 13.58 12.46
N LYS A 27 11.48 13.87 13.71
CA LYS A 27 11.66 15.25 14.19
C LYS A 27 12.97 15.82 13.65
N VAL A 28 14.02 15.01 13.63
CA VAL A 28 15.35 15.41 13.14
C VAL A 28 15.28 15.75 11.65
N LEU A 29 14.73 14.84 10.82
CA LEU A 29 14.61 15.04 9.39
C LEU A 29 13.67 16.21 9.05
N GLY A 30 12.50 16.31 9.70
CA GLY A 30 11.57 17.41 9.45
C GLY A 30 12.19 18.79 9.73
N ARG A 31 12.99 18.90 10.80
CA ARG A 31 13.72 20.15 11.11
C ARG A 31 14.87 20.42 10.15
N ALA A 32 15.61 19.38 9.75
CA ALA A 32 16.81 19.53 8.94
C ALA A 32 16.52 19.82 7.46
N LEU A 33 15.47 19.18 6.91
CA LEU A 33 15.15 19.27 5.48
C LEU A 33 14.17 20.41 5.17
N GLY A 34 13.37 20.85 6.14
CA GLY A 34 12.25 21.77 5.89
C GLY A 34 11.17 21.15 5.01
N PHE A 35 10.27 21.97 4.46
CA PHE A 35 9.25 21.52 3.51
C PHE A 35 9.12 22.49 2.34
N PRO A 36 9.00 21.99 1.09
CA PRO A 36 8.90 22.86 -0.07
C PRO A 36 7.54 23.57 -0.17
N ASN A 37 6.49 23.01 0.45
CA ASN A 37 5.15 23.58 0.50
C ASN A 37 4.38 23.06 1.73
N HIS A 38 3.21 23.67 1.97
CA HIS A 38 2.38 23.35 3.13
C HIS A 38 1.78 21.94 3.08
N ASP A 39 1.38 21.45 1.90
CA ASP A 39 0.84 20.09 1.76
C ASP A 39 1.85 19.01 2.19
N HIS A 40 3.12 19.20 1.81
CA HIS A 40 4.21 18.28 2.19
C HIS A 40 4.46 18.29 3.70
N GLU A 41 4.41 19.48 4.31
CA GLU A 41 4.49 19.62 5.77
C GLU A 41 3.34 18.89 6.46
N LEU A 42 2.11 19.09 5.99
CA LEU A 42 0.93 18.43 6.56
C LEU A 42 1.00 16.92 6.41
N TRP A 43 1.39 16.39 5.25
CA TRP A 43 1.62 14.95 5.06
C TRP A 43 2.68 14.42 6.03
N TRP A 44 3.79 15.14 6.18
CA TRP A 44 4.85 14.74 7.11
C TRP A 44 4.33 14.71 8.55
N LEU A 45 3.73 15.79 9.03
CA LEU A 45 3.27 15.90 10.42
C LEU A 45 2.20 14.87 10.77
N ASN A 46 1.35 14.48 9.82
CA ASN A 46 0.28 13.51 10.05
C ASN A 46 0.71 12.04 9.87
N CYS A 47 1.75 11.75 9.06
CA CYS A 47 2.13 10.37 8.74
C CYS A 47 3.47 9.95 9.35
N ALA A 48 4.46 10.84 9.39
CA ALA A 48 5.83 10.54 9.79
C ALA A 48 5.96 10.04 11.26
N PRO A 49 5.19 10.56 12.24
CA PRO A 49 5.24 10.05 13.61
C PRO A 49 4.83 8.57 13.70
N LEU A 50 3.75 8.19 13.00
CA LEU A 50 3.26 6.81 12.96
C LEU A 50 4.27 5.89 12.27
N LEU A 51 4.76 6.27 11.08
CA LEU A 51 5.77 5.48 10.36
C LEU A 51 7.02 5.27 11.22
N ASN A 52 7.55 6.31 11.86
CA ASN A 52 8.72 6.16 12.71
C ASN A 52 8.44 5.28 13.94
N ALA A 53 7.26 5.38 14.55
CA ALA A 53 6.85 4.51 15.65
C ALA A 53 6.79 3.04 15.20
N MET A 54 6.20 2.75 14.03
CA MET A 54 6.14 1.39 13.46
C MET A 54 7.53 0.83 13.21
N LEU A 55 8.44 1.62 12.61
CA LEU A 55 9.83 1.20 12.39
C LEU A 55 10.56 0.91 13.71
N ARG A 56 10.35 1.72 14.74
CA ARG A 56 10.93 1.46 16.08
C ARG A 56 10.38 0.19 16.70
N GLN A 57 9.05 0.04 16.74
CA GLN A 57 8.39 -1.11 17.36
C GLN A 57 8.67 -2.42 16.62
N CYS A 58 8.89 -2.35 15.31
CA CYS A 58 9.31 -3.51 14.53
C CYS A 58 10.80 -3.81 14.66
N ASN A 59 11.57 -3.09 15.48
CA ASN A 59 13.03 -3.25 15.67
C ASN A 59 13.84 -3.00 14.39
N TYR A 60 13.57 -1.92 13.66
CA TYR A 60 14.51 -1.41 12.65
C TYR A 60 15.62 -0.66 13.38
N ASP A 61 16.88 -0.89 13.03
CA ASP A 61 17.98 -0.10 13.59
C ASP A 61 17.85 1.37 13.17
N ILE A 62 18.63 2.23 13.84
CA ILE A 62 18.50 3.67 13.67
C ILE A 62 18.83 4.12 12.24
N HIS A 63 19.77 3.46 11.55
CA HIS A 63 20.15 3.82 10.19
C HIS A 63 19.03 3.49 9.21
N LEU A 64 18.41 2.32 9.36
CA LEU A 64 17.23 1.95 8.58
C LEU A 64 16.04 2.87 8.85
N GLN A 65 15.85 3.32 10.09
CA GLN A 65 14.83 4.32 10.39
C GLN A 65 15.08 5.61 9.60
N TYR A 66 16.30 6.16 9.62
CA TYR A 66 16.63 7.35 8.82
C TYR A 66 16.48 7.12 7.32
N GLN A 67 16.93 5.97 6.81
CA GLN A 67 16.81 5.61 5.39
C GLN A 67 15.34 5.59 4.94
N TYR A 68 14.46 4.88 5.66
CA TYR A 68 13.06 4.77 5.27
C TYR A 68 12.26 6.04 5.51
N MET A 69 12.57 6.80 6.55
CA MET A 69 11.98 8.13 6.74
C MET A 69 12.42 9.11 5.64
N SER A 70 13.66 9.02 5.17
CA SER A 70 14.15 9.82 4.04
C SER A 70 13.49 9.41 2.73
N CYS A 71 13.29 8.11 2.49
CA CYS A 71 12.53 7.62 1.34
C CYS A 71 11.07 8.13 1.37
N PHE A 72 10.42 8.06 2.54
CA PHE A 72 9.08 8.61 2.71
C PHE A 72 9.04 10.11 2.38
N TYR A 73 9.98 10.89 2.90
CA TYR A 73 10.09 12.34 2.64
C TYR A 73 10.36 12.66 1.15
N LEU A 74 11.39 12.04 0.56
CA LEU A 74 11.93 12.43 -0.75
C LEU A 74 11.12 11.87 -1.92
N HIS A 75 10.51 10.70 -1.75
CA HIS A 75 9.91 9.97 -2.87
C HIS A 75 8.40 9.80 -2.70
N VAL A 76 7.91 9.51 -1.50
CA VAL A 76 6.49 9.20 -1.29
C VAL A 76 5.65 10.47 -1.11
N ILE A 77 6.01 11.37 -0.19
CA ILE A 77 5.24 12.60 0.06
C ILE A 77 4.97 13.42 -1.21
N PRO A 78 5.94 13.64 -2.12
CA PRO A 78 5.71 14.44 -3.32
C PRO A 78 4.64 13.87 -4.27
N VAL A 79 4.30 12.59 -4.14
CA VAL A 79 3.30 11.93 -4.97
C VAL A 79 1.99 11.63 -4.24
N LEU A 80 1.78 12.17 -3.04
CA LEU A 80 0.50 12.05 -2.32
C LEU A 80 -0.52 13.11 -2.75
N GLY A 81 -0.11 14.09 -3.56
CA GLY A 81 -0.97 15.20 -3.98
C GLY A 81 -1.33 16.15 -2.83
N PRO A 82 -2.30 17.05 -3.05
CA PRO A 82 -2.71 18.02 -2.04
C PRO A 82 -3.23 17.35 -0.77
N PHE A 83 -2.84 17.89 0.38
CA PHE A 83 -3.40 17.45 1.65
C PHE A 83 -4.85 17.91 1.75
N PHE A 84 -5.69 17.10 2.40
CA PHE A 84 -7.07 17.47 2.67
C PHE A 84 -7.41 17.14 4.13
N ALA A 85 -8.17 18.03 4.76
CA ALA A 85 -8.51 17.89 6.17
C ALA A 85 -9.49 16.71 6.39
N PRO A 86 -9.46 16.06 7.56
CA PRO A 86 -10.44 15.03 7.90
C PRO A 86 -11.88 15.50 7.69
N GLY A 87 -12.69 14.68 7.03
CA GLY A 87 -14.09 14.99 6.72
C GLY A 87 -14.31 15.89 5.50
N THR A 88 -13.25 16.29 4.79
CA THR A 88 -13.35 17.00 3.51
C THR A 88 -13.27 16.03 2.33
N THR A 89 -13.84 16.41 1.19
CA THR A 89 -13.78 15.60 -0.03
C THR A 89 -12.44 15.81 -0.73
N PRO A 90 -11.62 14.76 -0.93
CA PRO A 90 -10.38 14.88 -1.68
C PRO A 90 -10.65 15.10 -3.16
N ARG A 91 -9.69 15.73 -3.86
CA ARG A 91 -9.72 15.81 -5.33
C ARG A 91 -9.75 14.42 -5.97
N PHE A 92 -8.98 13.50 -5.41
CA PHE A 92 -8.93 12.12 -5.84
C PHE A 92 -9.16 11.20 -4.65
N PHE A 93 -10.21 10.39 -4.71
CA PHE A 93 -10.54 9.46 -3.62
C PHE A 93 -9.79 8.14 -3.81
N SER A 94 -8.75 7.92 -3.00
CA SER A 94 -8.01 6.66 -2.99
C SER A 94 -8.82 5.54 -2.31
N LYS A 95 -8.81 4.35 -2.91
CA LYS A 95 -9.47 3.15 -2.40
C LYS A 95 -8.66 2.42 -1.32
N LEU A 96 -7.53 2.98 -0.88
CA LEU A 96 -6.68 2.35 0.13
C LEU A 96 -7.34 2.28 1.51
N ASN A 97 -8.15 3.28 1.84
CA ASN A 97 -8.87 3.37 3.11
C ASN A 97 -10.25 4.01 2.88
N LYS A 98 -11.10 3.93 3.91
CA LYS A 98 -12.48 4.43 3.85
C LYS A 98 -12.59 5.95 3.78
N ASP A 99 -11.53 6.67 4.15
CA ASP A 99 -11.52 8.13 4.26
C ASP A 99 -10.94 8.79 2.99
N GLY A 100 -10.53 8.00 1.99
CA GLY A 100 -10.06 8.47 0.70
C GLY A 100 -8.60 8.91 0.67
N TYR A 101 -7.84 8.72 1.77
CA TYR A 101 -6.43 9.14 1.81
C TYR A 101 -5.57 8.31 0.85
N PRO A 102 -4.61 8.93 0.14
CA PRO A 102 -3.75 8.28 -0.83
C PRO A 102 -2.61 7.50 -0.19
N ILE A 103 -2.57 7.32 1.14
CA ILE A 103 -1.55 6.55 1.84
C ILE A 103 -2.15 5.72 2.96
N ASP A 104 -1.58 4.55 3.18
CA ASP A 104 -1.84 3.66 4.31
C ASP A 104 -0.55 2.94 4.73
N PHE A 105 -0.44 2.60 6.02
CA PHE A 105 0.70 1.87 6.57
C PHE A 105 0.25 0.50 7.09
N SER A 106 1.04 -0.54 6.78
CA SER A 106 0.74 -1.90 7.25
C SER A 106 1.97 -2.60 7.80
N MET A 107 1.74 -3.64 8.60
CA MET A 107 2.79 -4.53 9.11
C MET A 107 2.49 -5.95 8.70
N ASN A 108 3.49 -6.64 8.19
CA ASN A 108 3.45 -8.07 7.97
C ASN A 108 4.17 -8.78 9.13
N PHE A 109 3.42 -9.43 10.00
CA PHE A 109 3.95 -10.20 11.12
C PHE A 109 4.33 -11.61 10.66
N GLN A 110 5.57 -11.97 10.91
CA GLN A 110 6.14 -13.29 10.64
C GLN A 110 6.79 -13.82 11.92
N LYS A 111 7.02 -15.14 11.97
CA LYS A 111 7.67 -15.77 13.12
C LYS A 111 9.02 -15.13 13.47
N THR A 112 9.73 -14.62 12.46
CA THR A 112 11.07 -14.02 12.57
C THR A 112 11.04 -12.50 12.76
N GLY A 113 9.88 -11.85 12.78
CA GLY A 113 9.75 -10.41 12.99
C GLY A 113 8.63 -9.77 12.18
N ALA A 114 8.60 -8.44 12.18
CA ALA A 114 7.60 -7.66 11.46
C ALA A 114 8.25 -6.81 10.35
N THR A 115 7.63 -6.79 9.18
CA THR A 115 8.01 -5.93 8.05
C THR A 115 7.00 -4.79 7.91
N VAL A 116 7.44 -3.55 8.01
CA VAL A 116 6.62 -2.36 7.74
C VAL A 116 6.47 -2.15 6.23
N ARG A 117 5.29 -1.70 5.81
CA ARG A 117 4.97 -1.38 4.42
C ARG A 117 4.25 -0.04 4.33
N MET A 118 4.60 0.74 3.32
CA MET A 118 3.84 1.92 2.89
C MET A 118 3.05 1.56 1.64
N SER A 119 1.74 1.75 1.63
CA SER A 119 0.89 1.59 0.46
C SER A 119 0.31 2.95 0.08
N PHE A 120 0.37 3.35 -1.18
CA PHE A 120 -0.10 4.67 -1.61
C PHE A 120 -0.60 4.69 -3.05
N ALA A 121 -1.53 5.61 -3.33
CA ALA A 121 -1.90 6.01 -4.68
C ALA A 121 -0.92 7.11 -5.12
N VAL A 122 -0.40 6.99 -6.34
CA VAL A 122 0.56 7.97 -6.89
C VAL A 122 -0.25 9.03 -7.64
N LEU A 123 -0.35 10.21 -7.05
CA LEU A 123 -1.12 11.34 -7.57
C LEU A 123 -0.19 12.37 -8.21
N THR A 124 -0.70 13.01 -9.26
CA THR A 124 -0.10 14.17 -9.92
C THR A 124 -0.97 15.40 -9.65
N GLU A 125 -0.49 16.57 -10.06
CA GLU A 125 -1.29 17.81 -10.04
C GLU A 125 -2.58 17.72 -10.88
N PHE A 126 -2.65 16.76 -11.81
CA PHE A 126 -3.81 16.52 -12.68
C PHE A 126 -4.73 15.39 -12.22
N SER A 127 -4.36 14.62 -11.19
CA SER A 127 -5.16 13.49 -10.75
C SER A 127 -6.56 13.92 -10.28
N GLY A 128 -7.59 13.32 -10.86
CA GLY A 128 -9.00 13.67 -10.63
C GLY A 128 -9.48 14.89 -11.43
N LEU A 129 -8.64 15.50 -12.27
CA LEU A 129 -9.01 16.55 -13.22
C LEU A 129 -9.23 15.95 -14.62
N PRO A 130 -9.85 16.68 -15.56
CA PRO A 130 -10.10 16.17 -16.92
C PRO A 130 -8.85 15.69 -17.68
N GLN A 131 -7.66 16.16 -17.32
CA GLN A 131 -6.39 15.74 -17.92
C GLN A 131 -5.92 14.37 -17.43
N ASP A 132 -6.29 13.96 -16.21
CA ASP A 132 -5.97 12.65 -15.63
C ASP A 132 -7.05 12.21 -14.61
N PRO A 133 -8.28 11.91 -15.08
CA PRO A 133 -9.41 11.69 -14.17
C PRO A 133 -9.26 10.41 -13.32
N LEU A 134 -8.48 9.44 -13.79
CA LEU A 134 -8.31 8.12 -13.15
C LEU A 134 -6.91 7.91 -12.53
N ALA A 135 -6.12 8.98 -12.37
CA ALA A 135 -4.76 8.96 -11.83
C ALA A 135 -3.84 7.91 -12.51
N GLN A 136 -3.82 7.90 -13.84
CA GLN A 136 -3.22 6.84 -14.63
C GLN A 136 -1.70 6.97 -14.77
N PHE A 137 -1.16 8.18 -14.76
CA PHE A 137 0.21 8.40 -15.25
C PHE A 137 1.27 8.34 -14.14
N GLY A 138 0.95 8.83 -12.94
CA GLY A 138 1.92 9.03 -11.87
C GLY A 138 2.68 7.76 -11.49
N THR A 139 2.00 6.60 -11.44
CA THR A 139 2.60 5.34 -10.99
C THR A 139 3.81 4.92 -11.84
N ARG A 140 3.74 5.09 -13.17
CA ARG A 140 4.83 4.76 -14.08
C ARG A 140 6.03 5.68 -13.88
N GLU A 141 5.78 6.97 -13.73
CA GLU A 141 6.84 7.95 -13.48
C GLU A 141 7.53 7.68 -12.15
N PHE A 142 6.76 7.45 -11.09
CA PHE A 142 7.29 7.17 -9.75
C PHE A 142 8.17 5.92 -9.73
N LEU A 143 7.67 4.79 -10.25
CA LEU A 143 8.44 3.55 -10.27
C LEU A 143 9.66 3.64 -11.22
N GLY A 144 9.53 4.38 -12.32
CA GLY A 144 10.65 4.69 -13.21
C GLY A 144 11.77 5.45 -12.50
N LYS A 145 11.43 6.49 -11.71
CA LYS A 145 12.41 7.24 -10.91
C LYS A 145 13.08 6.36 -9.86
N LEU A 146 12.32 5.49 -9.18
CA LEU A 146 12.90 4.55 -8.22
C LEU A 146 13.87 3.57 -8.90
N ALA A 147 13.55 3.08 -10.09
CA ALA A 147 14.42 2.16 -10.85
C ALA A 147 15.74 2.79 -11.31
N LEU A 148 15.82 4.13 -11.38
CA LEU A 148 17.09 4.83 -11.62
C LEU A 148 18.00 4.87 -10.38
N ILE A 149 17.41 4.72 -9.18
CA ILE A 149 18.12 4.81 -7.89
C ILE A 149 18.52 3.42 -7.38
N ASP A 150 17.67 2.41 -7.60
CA ASP A 150 17.93 1.03 -7.19
C ASP A 150 17.92 0.09 -8.42
N PRO A 151 19.09 -0.45 -8.83
CA PRO A 151 19.19 -1.34 -9.99
C PRO A 151 18.50 -2.69 -9.78
N ASN A 152 18.05 -3.02 -8.56
CA ASN A 152 17.28 -4.24 -8.30
C ASN A 152 15.80 -4.11 -8.66
N ILE A 153 15.31 -2.89 -8.89
CA ILE A 153 13.94 -2.64 -9.32
C ILE A 153 13.82 -2.93 -10.82
N ASP A 154 12.89 -3.82 -11.16
CA ASP A 154 12.66 -4.26 -12.53
C ASP A 154 11.21 -4.02 -12.90
N LEU A 155 11.00 -3.28 -14.00
CA LEU A 155 9.69 -2.84 -14.45
C LEU A 155 9.18 -3.62 -15.68
N ARG A 156 9.85 -4.71 -16.10
CA ARG A 156 9.44 -5.46 -17.30
C ARG A 156 8.02 -5.99 -17.21
N TRP A 157 7.64 -6.61 -16.10
CA TRP A 157 6.26 -7.06 -15.89
C TRP A 157 5.28 -5.90 -15.80
N MET A 158 5.65 -4.81 -15.11
CA MET A 158 4.82 -3.62 -15.08
C MET A 158 4.54 -3.09 -16.49
N ASN A 159 5.58 -2.95 -17.33
CA ASN A 159 5.44 -2.46 -18.70
C ASN A 159 4.51 -3.34 -19.55
N HIS A 160 4.59 -4.66 -19.38
CA HIS A 160 3.64 -5.60 -19.99
C HIS A 160 2.19 -5.28 -19.58
N PHE A 161 1.89 -5.26 -18.28
CA PHE A 161 0.53 -5.04 -17.80
C PHE A 161 0.00 -3.61 -18.04
N GLU A 162 0.85 -2.59 -18.04
CA GLU A 162 0.47 -1.23 -18.46
C GLU A 162 -0.04 -1.21 -19.91
N SER A 163 0.58 -1.98 -20.82
CA SER A 163 0.12 -2.07 -22.21
C SER A 163 -1.22 -2.79 -22.37
N GLU A 164 -1.51 -3.72 -21.46
CA GLU A 164 -2.73 -4.54 -21.46
C GLU A 164 -3.96 -3.79 -20.90
N PHE A 165 -3.75 -2.81 -20.02
CA PHE A 165 -4.82 -2.11 -19.29
C PHE A 165 -4.89 -0.61 -19.57
N ALA A 166 -4.20 -0.12 -20.61
CA ALA A 166 -4.19 1.29 -20.95
C ALA A 166 -5.61 1.81 -21.28
N ILE A 167 -6.02 2.90 -20.62
CA ILE A 167 -7.28 3.60 -20.89
C ILE A 167 -6.95 4.95 -21.53
N ARG A 168 -7.52 5.22 -22.71
CA ARG A 168 -7.34 6.51 -23.39
C ARG A 168 -7.99 7.62 -22.57
N ASN A 169 -7.46 8.85 -22.64
CA ASN A 169 -7.97 9.92 -21.80
C ASN A 169 -9.46 10.24 -22.02
N GLY A 170 -9.95 10.19 -23.28
CA GLY A 170 -11.37 10.37 -23.58
C GLY A 170 -12.26 9.30 -22.94
N ASP A 171 -11.81 8.04 -22.97
CA ASP A 171 -12.50 6.93 -22.28
C ASP A 171 -12.45 7.12 -20.75
N ALA A 172 -11.33 7.61 -20.23
CA ALA A 172 -11.14 7.88 -18.81
C ALA A 172 -12.10 8.97 -18.30
N GLN A 173 -12.32 10.04 -19.08
CA GLN A 173 -13.30 11.08 -18.78
C GLN A 173 -14.72 10.50 -18.74
N HIS A 174 -15.11 9.73 -19.77
CA HIS A 174 -16.41 9.07 -19.82
C HIS A 174 -16.64 8.10 -18.65
N LEU A 175 -15.61 7.37 -18.25
CA LEU A 175 -15.67 6.51 -17.06
C LEU A 175 -15.85 7.32 -15.79
N ALA A 176 -15.15 8.45 -15.64
CA ALA A 176 -15.24 9.28 -14.45
C ALA A 176 -16.64 9.89 -14.24
N GLU A 177 -17.38 10.16 -15.33
CA GLU A 177 -18.78 10.59 -15.27
C GLU A 177 -19.74 9.48 -14.82
N LYS A 178 -19.40 8.22 -15.10
CA LYS A 178 -20.24 7.04 -14.80
C LYS A 178 -19.92 6.37 -13.48
N LEU A 179 -18.68 6.51 -13.01
CA LEU A 179 -18.17 5.85 -11.82
C LEU A 179 -18.17 6.84 -10.65
N ALA A 180 -18.46 6.32 -9.46
CA ALA A 180 -18.29 7.11 -8.25
C ALA A 180 -16.79 7.38 -8.00
N PRO A 181 -16.41 8.51 -7.36
CA PRO A 181 -15.01 8.87 -7.14
C PRO A 181 -14.12 7.78 -6.55
N TYR A 182 -14.62 7.02 -5.57
CA TYR A 182 -13.88 5.92 -4.94
C TYR A 182 -13.60 4.72 -5.87
N GLN A 183 -14.18 4.72 -7.08
CA GLN A 183 -14.02 3.69 -8.10
C GLN A 183 -13.05 4.11 -9.21
N TRP A 184 -12.56 5.35 -9.21
CA TRP A 184 -11.70 5.87 -10.27
C TRP A 184 -10.30 5.26 -10.29
N GLN A 185 -9.80 4.83 -9.12
CA GLN A 185 -8.43 4.32 -9.00
C GLN A 185 -8.18 3.08 -9.85
N THR A 186 -7.19 3.20 -10.74
CA THR A 186 -6.73 2.12 -11.62
C THR A 186 -5.52 1.38 -11.04
N LYS A 187 -4.67 2.08 -10.27
CA LYS A 187 -3.39 1.56 -9.76
C LYS A 187 -3.09 2.01 -8.34
N GLY A 188 -2.29 1.22 -7.62
CA GLY A 188 -1.69 1.58 -6.34
C GLY A 188 -0.28 1.01 -6.22
N VAL A 189 0.56 1.61 -5.40
CA VAL A 189 1.93 1.18 -5.13
C VAL A 189 2.05 0.75 -3.68
N ALA A 190 2.89 -0.24 -3.41
CA ALA A 190 3.37 -0.47 -2.06
C ALA A 190 4.87 -0.71 -2.00
N LEU A 191 5.50 -0.27 -0.92
CA LEU A 191 6.92 -0.46 -0.64
C LEU A 191 7.07 -1.33 0.61
N ASP A 192 7.59 -2.56 0.46
CA ASP A 192 8.02 -3.34 1.63
C ASP A 192 9.39 -2.82 2.09
N LEU A 193 9.51 -2.43 3.35
CA LEU A 193 10.75 -1.92 3.94
C LEU A 193 11.49 -3.08 4.61
N LYS A 194 12.52 -3.64 3.99
CA LYS A 194 13.18 -4.86 4.49
C LYS A 194 14.13 -4.59 5.66
N LYS A 195 14.55 -5.65 6.35
CA LYS A 195 15.48 -5.55 7.48
C LYS A 195 16.94 -5.42 7.06
N ASP A 196 17.23 -5.57 5.77
CA ASP A 196 18.55 -5.46 5.16
C ASP A 196 18.74 -4.12 4.43
N GLY A 197 17.82 -3.16 4.57
CA GLY A 197 17.85 -1.89 3.84
C GLY A 197 17.17 -1.91 2.48
N THR A 198 16.86 -3.08 1.93
CA THR A 198 16.20 -3.18 0.62
C THR A 198 14.77 -2.62 0.67
N ILE A 199 14.35 -1.95 -0.41
CA ILE A 199 12.94 -1.62 -0.64
C ILE A 199 12.43 -2.53 -1.75
N THR A 200 11.30 -3.20 -1.53
CA THR A 200 10.65 -4.00 -2.58
C THR A 200 9.38 -3.29 -3.03
N PRO A 201 9.40 -2.60 -4.19
CA PRO A 201 8.19 -1.99 -4.75
C PRO A 201 7.25 -3.05 -5.28
N LYS A 202 5.96 -2.75 -5.17
CA LYS A 202 4.87 -3.53 -5.73
C LYS A 202 3.91 -2.58 -6.41
N VAL A 203 3.34 -3.03 -7.52
CA VAL A 203 2.22 -2.34 -8.16
C VAL A 203 0.99 -3.22 -8.08
N TYR A 204 -0.16 -2.59 -7.85
CA TYR A 204 -1.46 -3.24 -7.80
C TYR A 204 -2.37 -2.59 -8.83
N TYR A 205 -2.91 -3.39 -9.75
CA TYR A 205 -3.91 -2.96 -10.74
C TYR A 205 -5.30 -3.30 -10.23
N LEU A 206 -6.22 -2.34 -10.39
CA LEU A 206 -7.63 -2.49 -10.07
C LEU A 206 -8.42 -2.67 -11.36
N SER A 207 -9.14 -3.79 -11.47
CA SER A 207 -9.80 -4.16 -12.72
C SER A 207 -11.07 -3.36 -13.02
N LEU A 208 -11.64 -2.63 -12.05
CA LEU A 208 -12.99 -2.09 -12.18
C LEU A 208 -13.11 -1.07 -13.32
N PRO A 209 -12.30 0.00 -13.42
CA PRO A 209 -12.38 0.92 -14.54
C PRO A 209 -12.21 0.25 -15.92
N PRO A 210 -11.15 -0.54 -16.19
CA PRO A 210 -10.98 -1.17 -17.50
C PRO A 210 -12.07 -2.22 -17.80
N SER A 211 -12.61 -2.90 -16.77
CA SER A 211 -13.75 -3.82 -16.93
C SER A 211 -15.03 -3.08 -17.31
N LYS A 212 -15.31 -1.93 -16.71
CA LYS A 212 -16.49 -1.11 -17.05
C LYS A 212 -16.39 -0.49 -18.43
N LEU A 213 -15.17 -0.19 -18.90
CA LEU A 213 -14.94 0.30 -20.26
C LEU A 213 -15.20 -0.77 -21.32
N THR A 214 -14.63 -1.97 -21.12
CA THR A 214 -14.62 -3.03 -22.13
C THR A 214 -15.84 -3.96 -22.06
N GLY A 215 -16.54 -3.98 -20.91
CA GLY A 215 -17.56 -4.98 -20.60
C GLY A 215 -17.00 -6.37 -20.27
N ILE A 216 -15.67 -6.53 -20.27
CA ILE A 216 -15.00 -7.80 -19.98
C ILE A 216 -14.83 -7.92 -18.45
N PRO A 217 -15.16 -9.06 -17.81
CA PRO A 217 -14.92 -9.24 -16.39
C PRO A 217 -13.44 -9.06 -16.02
N GLY A 218 -13.15 -8.33 -14.95
CA GLY A 218 -11.78 -7.99 -14.56
C GLY A 218 -10.84 -9.19 -14.38
N SER A 219 -11.33 -10.27 -13.79
CA SER A 219 -10.61 -11.56 -13.70
C SER A 219 -10.20 -12.10 -15.08
N THR A 220 -11.10 -12.04 -16.06
CA THR A 220 -10.85 -12.52 -17.42
C THR A 220 -9.76 -11.69 -18.09
N MET A 221 -9.80 -10.36 -17.91
CA MET A 221 -8.74 -9.46 -18.42
C MET A 221 -7.38 -9.82 -17.81
N PHE A 222 -7.32 -9.99 -16.50
CA PHE A 222 -6.06 -10.30 -15.80
C PHE A 222 -5.50 -11.66 -16.18
N PHE A 223 -6.34 -12.71 -16.23
CA PHE A 223 -5.89 -14.03 -16.66
C PHE A 223 -5.39 -14.02 -18.11
N SER A 224 -6.07 -13.32 -19.01
CA SER A 224 -5.64 -13.19 -20.40
C SER A 224 -4.31 -12.44 -20.53
N ALA A 225 -4.12 -11.39 -19.74
CA ALA A 225 -2.87 -10.64 -19.69
C ALA A 225 -1.72 -11.47 -19.10
N ILE A 226 -1.98 -12.33 -18.10
CA ILE A 226 -1.00 -13.28 -17.57
C ILE A 226 -0.64 -14.33 -18.63
N ASP A 227 -1.61 -14.85 -19.38
CA ASP A 227 -1.33 -15.81 -20.47
C ASP A 227 -0.44 -15.18 -21.54
N ARG A 228 -0.70 -13.91 -21.92
CA ARG A 228 0.13 -13.15 -22.88
C ARG A 228 1.50 -12.76 -22.35
N LEU A 229 1.71 -12.74 -21.04
CA LEU A 229 3.05 -12.53 -20.46
C LEU A 229 3.99 -13.67 -20.83
N GLY A 230 3.44 -14.87 -21.09
CA GLY A 230 4.22 -16.06 -21.46
C GLY A 230 5.09 -16.62 -20.33
N ALA A 231 4.94 -16.13 -19.11
CA ALA A 231 5.63 -16.63 -17.93
C ALA A 231 4.88 -17.84 -17.34
N GLU A 232 5.62 -18.86 -16.91
CA GLU A 232 5.04 -19.95 -16.14
C GLU A 232 4.63 -19.42 -14.76
N VAL A 233 3.33 -19.49 -14.44
CA VAL A 233 2.78 -19.08 -13.16
C VAL A 233 2.17 -20.30 -12.47
N PRO A 234 2.92 -20.96 -11.57
CA PRO A 234 2.44 -22.12 -10.84
C PRO A 234 1.11 -21.83 -10.13
N GLY A 235 0.15 -22.75 -10.23
CA GLY A 235 -1.17 -22.63 -9.60
C GLY A 235 -2.15 -21.69 -10.31
N LEU A 236 -1.78 -21.04 -11.42
CA LEU A 236 -2.68 -20.16 -12.17
C LEU A 236 -3.95 -20.87 -12.62
N PHE A 237 -3.84 -22.13 -13.06
CA PHE A 237 -4.99 -22.96 -13.43
C PHE A 237 -5.98 -23.12 -12.26
N LEU A 238 -5.50 -23.48 -11.07
CA LEU A 238 -6.35 -23.65 -9.89
C LEU A 238 -7.08 -22.36 -9.51
N ILE A 239 -6.37 -21.24 -9.54
CA ILE A 239 -6.97 -19.92 -9.27
C ILE A 239 -8.02 -19.60 -10.34
N ARG A 240 -7.75 -19.87 -11.62
CA ARG A 240 -8.70 -19.65 -12.71
C ARG A 240 -9.97 -20.47 -12.53
N GLU A 241 -9.85 -21.76 -12.23
CA GLU A 241 -11.01 -22.64 -11.96
C GLU A 241 -11.85 -22.13 -10.79
N TYR A 242 -11.21 -21.68 -9.71
CA TYR A 242 -11.91 -21.10 -8.56
C TYR A 242 -12.71 -19.83 -8.93
N PHE A 243 -12.19 -19.00 -9.83
CA PHE A 243 -12.86 -17.76 -10.24
C PHE A 243 -14.02 -17.99 -11.22
N LYS A 244 -14.05 -19.07 -12.00
CA LYS A 244 -15.11 -19.36 -13.01
C LYS A 244 -16.54 -19.18 -12.47
N PRO A 245 -16.95 -19.82 -11.35
CA PRO A 245 -18.31 -19.65 -10.83
C PRO A 245 -18.59 -18.22 -10.35
N LEU A 246 -17.59 -17.52 -9.80
CA LEU A 246 -17.73 -16.14 -9.32
C LEU A 246 -17.96 -15.15 -10.48
N VAL A 247 -17.29 -15.38 -11.62
CA VAL A 247 -17.52 -14.61 -12.85
C VAL A 247 -18.93 -14.84 -13.37
N LYS A 248 -19.39 -16.09 -13.42
CA LYS A 248 -20.76 -16.44 -13.85
C LYS A 248 -21.82 -15.76 -12.97
N ALA A 249 -21.56 -15.66 -11.67
CA ALA A 249 -22.44 -15.00 -10.71
C ALA A 249 -22.33 -13.47 -10.68
N LYS A 250 -21.48 -12.85 -11.54
CA LYS A 250 -21.11 -11.42 -11.49
C LYS A 250 -20.57 -10.97 -10.12
N ALA A 251 -20.08 -11.90 -9.31
CA ALA A 251 -19.56 -11.66 -7.97
C ALA A 251 -18.05 -11.34 -7.95
N ALA A 252 -17.35 -11.51 -9.09
CA ALA A 252 -15.93 -11.20 -9.26
C ALA A 252 -15.69 -10.13 -10.34
N GLU A 253 -16.51 -9.07 -10.37
CA GLU A 253 -16.31 -7.93 -11.30
C GLU A 253 -15.05 -7.12 -10.94
N ALA A 254 -14.78 -6.95 -9.64
CA ALA A 254 -13.58 -6.29 -9.16
C ALA A 254 -12.54 -7.33 -8.73
N VAL A 255 -11.36 -7.29 -9.32
CA VAL A 255 -10.19 -8.10 -8.96
C VAL A 255 -9.00 -7.17 -8.85
N LEU A 256 -8.06 -7.50 -7.98
CA LEU A 256 -6.76 -6.87 -7.84
C LEU A 256 -5.67 -7.78 -8.43
N LEU A 257 -4.77 -7.21 -9.22
CA LEU A 257 -3.56 -7.87 -9.70
C LEU A 257 -2.34 -7.19 -9.09
N GLY A 258 -1.61 -7.87 -8.21
CA GLY A 258 -0.38 -7.37 -7.59
C GLY A 258 0.86 -7.97 -8.25
N LEU A 259 1.90 -7.15 -8.45
CA LEU A 259 3.20 -7.57 -8.98
C LEU A 259 4.31 -7.10 -8.05
N ASP A 260 5.31 -7.94 -7.81
CA ASP A 260 6.57 -7.51 -7.21
C ASP A 260 7.45 -6.91 -8.34
N CYS A 261 7.89 -5.65 -8.22
CA CYS A 261 8.68 -4.94 -9.24
C CYS A 261 10.19 -5.16 -9.01
N VAL A 262 10.64 -6.41 -9.08
CA VAL A 262 12.04 -6.82 -8.83
C VAL A 262 12.53 -7.79 -9.90
N SER A 263 13.85 -7.90 -10.02
CA SER A 263 14.46 -8.80 -11.02
C SER A 263 14.07 -10.27 -10.81
N MET A 264 14.10 -11.05 -11.91
CA MET A 264 13.77 -12.49 -11.88
C MET A 264 14.62 -13.30 -10.88
N ALA A 265 15.86 -12.86 -10.62
CA ALA A 265 16.75 -13.47 -9.63
C ALA A 265 16.22 -13.37 -8.18
N LYS A 266 15.25 -12.49 -7.93
CA LYS A 266 14.57 -12.32 -6.63
C LYS A 266 13.23 -13.04 -6.57
N SER A 267 12.89 -13.86 -7.57
CA SER A 267 11.65 -14.62 -7.67
C SER A 267 10.40 -13.74 -7.50
N PRO A 268 10.17 -12.76 -8.41
CA PRO A 268 9.02 -11.88 -8.35
C PRO A 268 7.73 -12.69 -8.46
N ARG A 269 6.66 -12.16 -7.86
CA ARG A 269 5.37 -12.85 -7.77
C ARG A 269 4.26 -12.04 -8.38
N ILE A 270 3.32 -12.77 -8.98
CA ILE A 270 2.02 -12.28 -9.40
C ILE A 270 0.99 -12.71 -8.34
N LYS A 271 0.12 -11.78 -7.94
CA LYS A 271 -0.96 -12.02 -6.97
C LYS A 271 -2.28 -11.65 -7.60
N VAL A 272 -3.25 -12.56 -7.58
CA VAL A 272 -4.62 -12.29 -8.01
C VAL A 272 -5.51 -12.33 -6.77
N SER A 273 -6.30 -11.29 -6.55
CA SER A 273 -7.15 -11.17 -5.35
C SER A 273 -8.55 -10.70 -5.71
N SER A 274 -9.58 -11.32 -5.15
CA SER A 274 -10.97 -10.85 -5.27
C SER A 274 -11.39 -10.24 -3.92
N PRO A 275 -11.98 -9.04 -3.88
CA PRO A 275 -12.72 -8.58 -2.72
C PRO A 275 -13.97 -9.44 -2.60
N THR A 276 -13.92 -10.48 -1.78
CA THR A 276 -15.09 -11.31 -1.51
C THR A 276 -16.10 -10.55 -0.67
N THR A 277 -17.08 -9.93 -1.33
CA THR A 277 -18.35 -9.58 -0.69
C THR A 277 -19.22 -10.83 -0.65
N GLY A 278 -19.23 -11.54 0.49
CA GLY A 278 -20.27 -12.53 0.79
C GLY A 278 -19.96 -14.01 0.55
N LEU A 279 -18.81 -14.52 1.00
CA LEU A 279 -18.59 -15.97 1.22
C LEU A 279 -19.22 -16.48 2.54
N HIS A 280 -20.15 -15.73 3.14
CA HIS A 280 -21.04 -16.32 4.13
C HIS A 280 -21.98 -17.26 3.39
N ALA A 281 -21.66 -18.55 3.52
CA ALA A 281 -22.42 -19.66 3.05
C ALA A 281 -23.92 -19.46 3.34
N LYS A 282 -24.74 -19.47 2.28
CA LYS A 282 -26.06 -20.09 2.41
C LYS A 282 -25.79 -21.59 2.54
N THR A 283 -25.42 -22.05 3.73
CA THR A 283 -25.77 -23.40 4.14
C THR A 283 -27.28 -23.42 4.25
N SER A 284 -27.97 -23.68 3.15
CA SER A 284 -29.34 -24.19 3.24
C SER A 284 -29.24 -25.53 3.94
N ALA A 285 -29.51 -25.55 5.24
CA ALA A 285 -29.79 -26.79 5.95
C ALA A 285 -30.92 -27.50 5.20
N PRO A 286 -30.84 -28.82 4.97
CA PRO A 286 -31.97 -29.55 4.44
C PRO A 286 -33.12 -29.44 5.44
N SER A 287 -34.22 -28.84 5.00
CA SER A 287 -35.50 -28.87 5.71
C SER A 287 -35.95 -30.32 5.77
N GLY A 288 -35.76 -30.97 6.91
CA GLY A 288 -36.22 -32.33 7.12
C GLY A 288 -35.59 -32.96 8.34
N LEU A 289 -36.20 -32.75 9.51
CA LEU A 289 -36.63 -33.81 10.40
C LEU A 289 -37.47 -33.21 11.53
N SER A 290 -38.76 -33.48 11.39
CA SER A 290 -39.78 -33.42 12.43
C SER A 290 -39.54 -34.51 13.47
N GLY A 291 -39.93 -34.22 14.72
CA GLY A 291 -40.06 -35.19 15.82
C GLY A 291 -38.87 -35.18 16.77
N ALA A 292 -39.01 -35.33 18.08
CA ALA A 292 -40.12 -35.32 19.01
C ALA A 292 -39.44 -35.44 20.39
N LEU A 293 -39.98 -34.72 21.38
CA LEU A 293 -39.63 -34.72 22.82
C LEU A 293 -38.33 -34.01 23.20
#